data_AF-A0A9Q1G5L8-F1
#
_entry.id   AF-A0A9Q1G5L8-F1
#
_cell.length_a   1.000
_cell.length_b   1.000
_cell.length_c   1.000
_cell.angle_alpha   90.00
_cell.angle_beta   90.00
_cell.angle_gamma   90.00
#
_symmetry.space_group_name_H-M   'P 1'
#
loop_
_entity.id
_entity.type
_entity.pdbx_description
1 polymer ?
#
loop_
_entity_poly.entity_id
_entity_poly.type
_entity_poly.pdbx_seq_one_letter_code
_entity_poly.pdbx_strand_id
1 'polypeptide(L)'
;MCAVYLLFTSGKERNTLLILCRNGYIIEVEAPEAESHTTTTTFEIHGLPSRYFHFHSIKSRIKRDIEVARRKELKEKRWKEKEQRKDDTTQEEDEEEEENDELPVLYIPESPSPLLCAFYSQSGAFWLSVGGYDAGFLYHCQFSEKQEEDPELRQDEPFAFLPLQETEEDPICTIGFSSSRKLFLCGMWSGQIRVYPLQPEDPNMSSLVPFWSLSLHDNQNGHLCSVRCSYDDQFVLTTGEDGNIFVFSLLTQEELAEALEPSHAKIPSPPVSLLGLV
;
A
#
# COMPACT_ATOMS: atom_id res chain seq x y z
N MET A 1 6.18 -15.15 -20.01
CA MET A 1 5.83 -14.28 -18.87
C MET A 1 4.32 -14.29 -18.73
N CYS A 2 3.78 -14.57 -17.53
CA CYS A 2 2.36 -14.36 -17.25
C CYS A 2 2.21 -12.99 -16.59
N ALA A 3 1.60 -12.03 -17.30
CA ALA A 3 1.20 -10.76 -16.71
C ALA A 3 0.04 -10.99 -15.74
N VAL A 4 0.13 -10.37 -14.56
CA VAL A 4 -0.87 -10.45 -13.50
C VAL A 4 -1.68 -9.16 -13.44
N TYR A 5 -1.04 -8.02 -13.71
CA TYR A 5 -1.69 -6.72 -13.65
C TYR A 5 -1.12 -5.79 -14.73
N LEU A 6 -1.98 -4.96 -15.30
CA LEU A 6 -1.66 -4.00 -16.34
C LEU A 6 -2.15 -2.61 -15.92
N LEU A 7 -1.23 -1.66 -15.81
CA LEU A 7 -1.56 -0.27 -15.52
C LEU A 7 -1.14 0.61 -16.68
N PHE A 8 -2.13 1.19 -17.36
CA PHE A 8 -1.89 2.16 -18.40
C PHE A 8 -1.85 3.58 -17.82
N THR A 9 -0.84 4.34 -18.21
CA THR A 9 -0.77 5.78 -17.92
C THR A 9 -0.62 6.57 -19.19
N SER A 10 -1.45 7.59 -19.33
CA SER A 10 -1.34 8.58 -20.39
C SER A 10 -0.59 9.81 -19.87
N GLY A 11 0.62 10.02 -20.37
CA GLY A 11 1.43 11.20 -20.06
C GLY A 11 1.30 12.29 -21.13
N LYS A 12 1.73 13.52 -20.80
CA LYS A 12 1.77 14.65 -21.75
C LYS A 12 2.75 14.44 -22.91
N GLU A 13 3.81 13.67 -22.69
CA GLU A 13 4.85 13.41 -23.71
C GLU A 13 4.76 12.00 -24.27
N ARG A 14 4.47 10.98 -23.44
CA ARG A 14 4.41 9.57 -23.85
C ARG A 14 3.35 8.81 -23.07
N ASN A 15 2.72 7.84 -23.74
CA ASN A 15 1.85 6.87 -23.10
C ASN A 15 2.68 5.63 -22.76
N THR A 16 2.55 5.12 -21.53
CA THR A 16 3.30 3.93 -21.08
C THR A 16 2.37 2.93 -20.42
N LEU A 17 2.75 1.66 -20.53
CA LEU A 17 2.08 0.53 -19.91
C LEU A 17 3.03 -0.10 -18.90
N LEU A 18 2.63 -0.12 -17.63
CA LEU A 18 3.31 -0.86 -16.57
C LEU A 18 2.71 -2.27 -16.49
N ILE A 19 3.56 -3.28 -16.56
CA ILE A 19 3.21 -4.69 -16.56
C ILE A 19 3.84 -5.33 -15.33
N LEU A 20 3.00 -5.92 -14.48
CA LEU A 20 3.44 -6.68 -13.30
C LEU A 20 3.36 -8.17 -13.62
N CYS A 21 4.48 -8.87 -13.49
CA CYS A 21 4.59 -10.29 -13.82
C CYS A 21 4.72 -11.15 -12.56
N ARG A 22 4.16 -12.36 -12.63
CA ARG A 22 4.12 -13.30 -11.49
C ARG A 22 5.50 -13.71 -10.98
N ASN A 23 6.53 -13.61 -11.81
CA ASN A 23 7.91 -13.93 -11.49
C ASN A 23 8.68 -12.75 -10.86
N GLY A 24 8.01 -11.70 -10.38
CA GLY A 24 8.66 -10.56 -9.71
C GLY A 24 9.17 -9.48 -10.66
N TYR A 25 8.95 -9.62 -11.97
CA TYR A 25 9.34 -8.61 -12.95
C TYR A 25 8.28 -7.53 -13.11
N ILE A 26 8.75 -6.30 -13.21
CA ILE A 26 7.98 -5.12 -13.57
C ILE A 26 8.57 -4.56 -14.86
N ILE A 27 7.70 -4.32 -15.85
CA ILE A 27 8.10 -3.87 -17.18
C ILE A 27 7.30 -2.61 -17.53
N GLU A 28 7.98 -1.51 -17.82
CA GLU A 28 7.38 -0.32 -18.41
C GLU A 28 7.63 -0.36 -19.92
N VAL A 29 6.56 -0.39 -20.71
CA VAL A 29 6.61 -0.43 -22.17
C VAL A 29 6.00 0.85 -22.73
N GLU A 30 6.70 1.51 -23.65
CA GLU A 30 6.18 2.68 -24.36
C GLU A 30 5.10 2.25 -25.36
N ALA A 31 4.00 3.01 -25.40
CA ALA A 31 2.92 2.74 -26.34
C ALA A 31 3.41 2.94 -27.79
N PRO A 32 3.05 2.04 -28.72
CA PRO A 32 3.39 2.19 -30.13
C PRO A 32 2.77 3.46 -30.73
N GLU A 33 3.47 4.10 -31.67
CA GLU A 33 2.87 5.14 -32.49
C GLU A 33 1.80 4.53 -33.42
N ALA A 34 0.60 5.10 -33.43
CA ALA A 34 -0.58 4.54 -34.08
C ALA A 34 -0.40 4.23 -35.59
N GLU A 35 0.52 4.93 -36.26
CA GLU A 35 0.78 4.82 -37.70
C GLU A 35 2.01 3.96 -38.04
N SER A 36 2.80 3.57 -37.05
CA SER A 36 4.12 2.94 -37.25
C SER A 36 4.09 1.43 -37.48
N HIS A 37 2.97 0.76 -37.17
CA HIS A 37 2.86 -0.69 -37.25
C HIS A 37 1.61 -1.14 -38.02
N THR A 38 1.81 -1.94 -39.06
CA THR A 38 0.72 -2.62 -39.79
C THR A 38 0.25 -3.85 -39.02
N THR A 39 -0.94 -3.80 -38.44
CA THR A 39 -1.59 -4.91 -37.69
C THR A 39 -2.37 -5.88 -38.59
N THR A 40 -2.22 -5.80 -39.91
CA THR A 40 -3.03 -6.55 -40.89
C THR A 40 -2.79 -8.06 -40.86
N THR A 41 -1.59 -8.50 -40.48
CA THR A 41 -1.20 -9.93 -40.44
C THR A 41 -0.94 -10.47 -39.04
N THR A 42 -0.50 -9.63 -38.10
CA THR A 42 -0.24 -10.00 -36.71
C THR A 42 -0.47 -8.81 -35.78
N PHE A 43 -0.87 -9.09 -34.54
CA PHE A 43 -0.95 -8.10 -33.46
C PHE A 43 0.34 -8.05 -32.63
N GLU A 44 1.34 -8.86 -32.97
CA GLU A 44 2.64 -8.87 -32.30
C GLU A 44 3.45 -7.62 -32.71
N ILE A 45 3.83 -6.83 -31.72
CA ILE A 45 4.63 -5.62 -31.90
C ILE A 45 6.02 -5.87 -31.31
N HIS A 46 7.05 -5.65 -32.11
CA HIS A 46 8.45 -5.88 -31.73
C HIS A 46 9.19 -4.55 -31.54
N GLY A 47 10.22 -4.57 -30.68
CA GLY A 47 11.17 -3.46 -30.57
C GLY A 47 10.65 -2.22 -29.86
N LEU A 48 9.57 -2.33 -29.06
CA LEU A 48 9.10 -1.21 -28.25
C LEU A 48 10.12 -0.88 -27.15
N PRO A 49 10.44 0.41 -26.95
CA PRO A 49 11.23 0.86 -25.82
C PRO A 49 10.63 0.31 -24.52
N SER A 50 11.42 -0.46 -23.79
CA SER A 50 11.00 -1.15 -22.58
C SER A 50 12.03 -0.97 -21.48
N ARG A 51 11.56 -0.77 -20.24
CA ARG A 51 12.39 -0.72 -19.04
C ARG A 51 11.97 -1.84 -18.11
N TYR A 52 12.94 -2.44 -17.46
CA TYR A 52 12.75 -3.59 -16.60
C TYR A 52 13.16 -3.24 -15.17
N PHE A 53 12.48 -3.87 -14.22
CA PHE A 53 12.83 -3.87 -12.81
C PHE A 53 12.49 -5.26 -12.26
N HIS A 54 13.45 -5.91 -11.59
CA HIS A 54 13.20 -7.20 -10.92
C HIS A 54 13.12 -6.97 -9.42
N PHE A 55 11.96 -7.23 -8.81
CA PHE A 55 11.76 -6.96 -7.39
C PHE A 55 12.54 -7.94 -6.52
N HIS A 56 13.41 -7.40 -5.67
CA HIS A 56 14.10 -8.13 -4.60
C HIS A 56 13.53 -7.75 -3.23
N SER A 57 13.24 -8.75 -2.41
CA SER A 57 12.70 -8.55 -1.06
C SER A 57 13.69 -7.81 -0.18
N ILE A 58 13.24 -6.71 0.41
CA ILE A 58 13.97 -5.96 1.44
C ILE A 58 13.31 -6.07 2.81
N LYS A 59 12.23 -6.85 2.95
CA LYS A 59 11.40 -6.88 4.18
C LYS A 59 12.17 -7.36 5.41
N SER A 60 13.04 -8.36 5.27
CA SER A 60 13.85 -8.83 6.41
C SER A 60 14.82 -7.75 6.90
N ARG A 61 15.41 -6.97 5.97
CA ARG A 61 16.25 -5.81 6.29
C ARG A 61 15.45 -4.74 7.02
N ILE A 62 14.25 -4.41 6.52
CA ILE A 62 13.32 -3.47 7.18
C ILE A 62 13.01 -3.90 8.61
N LYS A 63 12.57 -5.16 8.82
CA LYS A 63 12.21 -5.68 10.15
C LYS A 63 13.41 -5.63 11.11
N ARG A 64 14.60 -5.97 10.64
CA ARG A 64 15.83 -5.91 11.44
C ARG A 64 16.17 -4.47 11.82
N ASP A 65 16.08 -3.52 10.89
CA ASP A 65 16.39 -2.11 11.15
C ASP A 65 15.42 -1.48 12.17
N ILE A 66 14.13 -1.83 12.09
CA ILE A 66 13.10 -1.43 13.06
C ILE A 66 13.44 -1.98 14.46
N GLU A 67 13.81 -3.26 14.56
CA GLU A 67 14.16 -3.88 15.84
C GLU A 67 15.44 -3.25 16.43
N VAL A 68 16.45 -2.96 15.61
CA VAL A 68 17.65 -2.24 16.04
C VAL A 68 17.30 -0.85 16.58
N ALA A 69 16.42 -0.11 15.90
CA ALA A 69 15.97 1.20 16.35
C ALA A 69 15.23 1.11 17.70
N ARG A 70 14.31 0.14 17.84
CA ARG A 70 13.57 -0.11 19.08
C ARG A 70 14.50 -0.40 20.26
N ARG A 71 15.50 -1.27 20.06
CA ARG A 71 16.50 -1.60 21.09
C ARG A 71 17.32 -0.37 21.49
N LYS A 72 17.75 0.45 20.53
CA LYS A 72 18.47 1.70 20.80
C LYS A 72 17.64 2.68 21.63
N GLU A 73 16.37 2.89 21.27
CA GLU A 73 15.48 3.78 22.02
C GLU A 73 15.22 3.29 23.45
N LEU A 74 15.07 1.97 23.65
CA LEU A 74 14.88 1.39 24.97
C LEU A 74 16.12 1.58 25.85
N LYS A 75 17.32 1.31 25.29
CA LYS A 75 18.60 1.57 25.97
C LYS A 75 18.75 3.04 26.34
N GLU A 76 18.42 3.97 25.44
CA GLU A 76 18.50 5.41 25.70
C GLU A 76 17.50 5.88 26.78
N LYS A 77 16.26 5.37 26.77
CA LYS A 77 15.26 5.65 27.81
C LYS A 77 15.74 5.14 29.18
N ARG A 78 16.24 3.91 29.25
CA ARG A 78 16.80 3.34 30.49
C ARG A 78 18.00 4.13 30.99
N TRP A 79 18.92 4.51 30.11
CA TRP A 79 20.06 5.36 30.45
C TRP A 79 19.60 6.67 31.10
N LYS A 80 18.64 7.37 30.49
CA LYS A 80 18.07 8.62 31.00
C LYS A 80 17.36 8.44 32.34
N GLU A 81 16.62 7.35 32.54
CA GLU A 81 15.96 7.04 33.82
C GLU A 81 16.97 6.70 34.93
N LYS A 82 18.05 5.97 34.61
CA LYS A 82 19.14 5.64 35.53
C LYS A 82 19.91 6.90 35.97
N GLU A 83 20.22 7.79 35.03
CA GLU A 83 20.91 9.07 35.31
C GLU A 83 20.11 9.96 36.30
N GLN A 84 18.80 9.81 36.33
CA GLN A 84 17.92 10.51 37.29
C GLN A 84 17.80 9.81 38.66
N ARG A 85 18.05 8.50 38.76
CA ARG A 85 17.81 7.71 39.99
C ARG A 85 19.00 7.58 40.94
N LYS A 86 20.25 7.90 40.54
CA LYS A 86 21.47 7.80 41.39
C LYS A 86 21.58 6.47 42.17
N ASP A 87 21.26 5.35 41.53
CA ASP A 87 21.42 4.02 42.12
C ASP A 87 22.38 3.22 41.25
N ASP A 88 23.54 2.86 41.81
CA ASP A 88 24.67 2.21 41.14
C ASP A 88 24.62 0.66 41.23
N THR A 89 23.63 0.10 41.93
CA THR A 89 23.78 -1.25 42.50
C THR A 89 23.26 -2.41 41.64
N THR A 90 22.73 -2.15 40.44
CA THR A 90 22.11 -3.17 39.56
C THR A 90 22.66 -3.14 38.12
N GLN A 91 23.87 -2.62 37.94
CA GLN A 91 24.39 -2.24 36.62
C GLN A 91 24.79 -3.39 35.69
N GLU A 92 25.35 -4.49 36.22
CA GLU A 92 26.06 -5.46 35.38
C GLU A 92 25.16 -6.59 34.87
N GLU A 93 24.18 -7.06 35.65
CA GLU A 93 23.38 -8.24 35.29
C GLU A 93 22.32 -7.94 34.21
N ASP A 94 21.67 -6.77 34.23
CA ASP A 94 20.62 -6.39 33.26
C ASP A 94 21.16 -5.92 31.89
N GLU A 95 22.41 -5.43 31.83
CA GLU A 95 23.01 -4.94 30.58
C GLU A 95 23.61 -6.08 29.74
N GLU A 96 24.12 -7.14 30.37
CA GLU A 96 24.64 -8.33 29.68
C GLU A 96 23.53 -9.22 29.09
N GLU A 97 22.34 -9.30 29.70
CA GLU A 97 21.22 -10.08 29.17
C GLU A 97 20.63 -9.48 27.87
N GLU A 98 20.54 -8.14 27.74
CA GLU A 98 19.99 -7.51 26.53
C GLU A 98 20.97 -7.40 25.36
N GLU A 99 22.28 -7.48 25.62
CA GLU A 99 23.29 -7.47 24.55
C GLU A 99 23.47 -8.85 23.89
N ASN A 100 23.08 -9.93 24.58
CA ASN A 100 23.16 -11.30 24.09
C ASN A 100 22.03 -11.74 23.13
N ASP A 101 20.96 -10.95 22.98
CA ASP A 101 19.92 -11.26 21.99
C ASP A 101 20.46 -10.95 20.58
N GLU A 102 20.95 -11.97 19.87
CA GLU A 102 21.41 -11.82 18.49
C GLU A 102 20.30 -11.27 17.57
N LEU A 103 20.67 -10.42 16.60
CA LEU A 103 19.71 -9.92 15.62
C LEU A 103 19.25 -11.07 14.71
N PRO A 104 17.95 -11.15 14.37
CA PRO A 104 17.42 -12.21 13.52
C PRO A 104 18.12 -12.20 12.16
N VAL A 105 18.53 -13.38 11.68
CA VAL A 105 19.23 -13.58 10.40
C VAL A 105 18.41 -13.00 9.23
N LEU A 106 19.09 -12.37 8.26
CA LEU A 106 18.42 -11.87 7.07
C LEU A 106 17.88 -13.05 6.27
N TYR A 107 16.60 -12.96 5.92
CA TYR A 107 15.90 -13.95 5.12
C TYR A 107 15.37 -13.30 3.85
N ILE A 108 15.69 -13.91 2.71
CA ILE A 108 15.14 -13.56 1.40
C ILE A 108 14.45 -14.82 0.89
N PRO A 109 13.15 -14.76 0.53
CA PRO A 109 12.44 -15.93 0.03
C PRO A 109 13.05 -16.42 -1.28
N GLU A 110 13.12 -17.74 -1.47
CA GLU A 110 13.65 -18.36 -2.70
C GLU A 110 12.80 -18.04 -3.93
N SER A 111 11.47 -18.00 -3.74
CA SER A 111 10.51 -17.61 -4.78
C SER A 111 10.07 -16.16 -4.58
N PRO A 112 9.96 -15.36 -5.66
CA PRO A 112 9.51 -13.98 -5.55
C PRO A 112 8.07 -13.94 -5.01
N SER A 113 7.82 -12.98 -4.13
CA SER A 113 6.48 -12.70 -3.63
C SER A 113 5.57 -12.19 -4.76
N PRO A 114 4.25 -12.48 -4.71
CA PRO A 114 3.33 -12.10 -5.77
C PRO A 114 3.15 -10.58 -5.83
N LEU A 115 3.36 -10.01 -7.01
CA LEU A 115 3.07 -8.61 -7.29
C LEU A 115 1.56 -8.43 -7.46
N LEU A 116 0.94 -7.56 -6.68
CA LEU A 116 -0.52 -7.43 -6.63
C LEU A 116 -1.02 -6.23 -7.44
N CYS A 117 -0.51 -5.05 -7.14
CA CYS A 117 -0.82 -3.84 -7.90
C CYS A 117 0.28 -2.78 -7.75
N ALA A 118 0.24 -1.77 -8.62
CA ALA A 118 1.16 -0.65 -8.57
C ALA A 118 0.48 0.63 -9.07
N PHE A 119 1.10 1.77 -8.77
CA PHE A 119 0.76 3.05 -9.38
C PHE A 119 2.01 3.93 -9.52
N TYR A 120 2.05 4.75 -10.55
CA TYR A 120 3.16 5.68 -10.74
C TYR A 120 3.16 6.78 -9.68
N SER A 121 4.32 7.05 -9.10
CA SER A 121 4.55 8.25 -8.29
C SER A 121 5.03 9.40 -9.18
N GLN A 122 5.88 9.11 -10.15
CA GLN A 122 6.44 10.04 -11.12
C GLN A 122 6.99 9.27 -12.33
N SER A 123 7.49 9.97 -13.34
CA SER A 123 8.13 9.32 -14.50
C SER A 123 9.26 8.38 -14.05
N GLY A 124 9.17 7.10 -14.43
CA GLY A 124 10.16 6.08 -14.10
C GLY A 124 10.20 5.60 -12.65
N ALA A 125 9.29 6.04 -11.78
CA ALA A 125 9.16 5.55 -10.41
C ALA A 125 7.71 5.26 -10.03
N PHE A 126 7.52 4.22 -9.22
CA PHE A 126 6.21 3.66 -8.93
C PHE A 126 6.17 3.08 -7.52
N TRP A 127 4.98 3.12 -6.92
CA TRP A 127 4.66 2.40 -5.71
C TRP A 127 4.11 1.03 -6.06
N LEU A 128 4.51 0.03 -5.28
CA LEU A 128 4.21 -1.38 -5.51
C LEU A 128 3.63 -2.01 -4.25
N SER A 129 2.48 -2.67 -4.40
CA SER A 129 1.92 -3.58 -3.41
C SER A 129 2.27 -5.02 -3.75
N VAL A 130 2.78 -5.75 -2.75
CA VAL A 130 3.25 -7.13 -2.87
C VAL A 130 2.55 -7.98 -1.82
N GLY A 131 2.16 -9.21 -2.18
CA GLY A 131 1.56 -10.17 -1.25
C GLY A 131 2.58 -11.12 -0.64
N GLY A 132 2.11 -12.18 0.03
CA GLY A 132 2.97 -13.24 0.56
C GLY A 132 3.96 -12.74 1.61
N TYR A 133 5.22 -13.19 1.52
CA TYR A 133 6.25 -12.80 2.49
C TYR A 133 6.40 -11.28 2.56
N ASP A 134 6.36 -10.58 1.43
CA ASP A 134 6.61 -9.14 1.33
C ASP A 134 5.40 -8.24 1.63
N ALA A 135 4.26 -8.81 2.05
CA ALA A 135 3.08 -8.04 2.46
C ALA A 135 3.34 -7.11 3.66
N GLY A 136 2.46 -6.13 3.90
CA GLY A 136 2.57 -5.17 5.01
C GLY A 136 3.15 -3.80 4.64
N PHE A 137 3.62 -3.64 3.41
CA PHE A 137 4.29 -2.41 2.94
C PHE A 137 3.86 -2.04 1.53
N LEU A 138 3.87 -0.74 1.23
CA LEU A 138 4.06 -0.25 -0.13
C LEU A 138 5.56 -0.02 -0.36
N TYR A 139 6.08 -0.52 -1.47
CA TYR A 139 7.47 -0.35 -1.86
C TYR A 139 7.60 0.73 -2.92
N HIS A 140 8.50 1.69 -2.72
CA HIS A 140 8.79 2.72 -3.71
C HIS A 140 9.97 2.28 -4.57
N CYS A 141 9.70 2.06 -5.84
CA CYS A 141 10.65 1.51 -6.79
C CYS A 141 10.95 2.55 -7.87
N GLN A 142 12.16 2.49 -8.42
CA GLN A 142 12.57 3.30 -9.56
C GLN A 142 13.32 2.43 -10.55
N PHE A 143 13.00 2.57 -11.83
CA PHE A 143 13.74 1.90 -12.89
C PHE A 143 15.16 2.45 -12.94
N SER A 144 16.16 1.56 -12.85
CA SER A 144 17.58 1.89 -12.96
C SER A 144 17.91 2.62 -14.27
N GLU A 145 18.96 3.44 -14.27
CA GLU A 145 19.51 4.04 -15.49
C GLU A 145 20.23 3.00 -16.37
N LYS A 146 20.68 1.89 -15.77
CA LYS A 146 21.43 0.81 -16.42
C LYS A 146 20.52 -0.18 -17.16
N GLN A 147 19.65 0.32 -18.02
CA GLN A 147 18.68 -0.52 -18.75
C GLN A 147 19.33 -1.45 -19.79
N GLU A 148 20.63 -1.25 -20.10
CA GLU A 148 21.40 -2.13 -20.98
C GLU A 148 21.97 -3.37 -20.28
N GLU A 149 22.10 -3.35 -18.94
CA GLU A 149 22.51 -4.51 -18.17
C GLU A 149 21.34 -5.50 -18.01
N ASP A 150 21.65 -6.81 -17.94
CA ASP A 150 20.66 -7.86 -17.72
C ASP A 150 19.89 -7.61 -16.41
N PRO A 151 18.54 -7.50 -16.43
CA PRO A 151 17.74 -7.26 -15.23
C PRO A 151 17.99 -8.23 -14.08
N GLU A 152 18.37 -9.48 -14.36
CA GLU A 152 18.70 -10.47 -13.32
C GLU A 152 19.99 -10.13 -12.57
N LEU A 153 20.93 -9.47 -13.24
CA LEU A 153 22.24 -9.14 -12.67
C LEU A 153 22.24 -7.81 -11.92
N ARG A 154 21.31 -6.90 -12.21
CA ARG A 154 21.29 -5.53 -11.65
C ARG A 154 20.91 -5.46 -10.17
N GLN A 155 20.25 -6.49 -9.63
CA GLN A 155 19.74 -6.51 -8.26
C GLN A 155 18.96 -5.23 -7.91
N ASP A 156 17.96 -4.91 -8.75
CA ASP A 156 17.11 -3.75 -8.51
C ASP A 156 16.35 -3.90 -7.17
N GLU A 157 16.42 -2.88 -6.31
CA GLU A 157 15.75 -2.87 -4.99
C GLU A 157 14.87 -1.62 -4.85
N PRO A 158 13.79 -1.68 -4.05
CA PRO A 158 13.04 -0.49 -3.65
C PRO A 158 13.94 0.50 -2.89
N PHE A 159 13.80 1.80 -3.18
CA PHE A 159 14.59 2.85 -2.54
C PHE A 159 13.89 3.47 -1.32
N ALA A 160 12.58 3.29 -1.19
CA ALA A 160 11.81 3.66 -0.01
C ALA A 160 10.67 2.65 0.22
N PHE A 161 10.05 2.71 1.39
CA PHE A 161 8.90 1.89 1.75
C PHE A 161 7.99 2.64 2.71
N LEU A 162 6.72 2.23 2.73
CA LEU A 162 5.71 2.75 3.64
C LEU A 162 5.02 1.58 4.33
N PRO A 163 5.17 1.40 5.66
CA PRO A 163 4.40 0.40 6.40
C PRO A 163 2.92 0.79 6.42
N LEU A 164 2.03 -0.18 6.19
CA LEU A 164 0.59 0.02 6.26
C LEU A 164 -0.03 -0.90 7.30
N GLN A 165 -0.84 -0.31 8.18
CA GLN A 165 -1.52 -1.03 9.25
C GLN A 165 -2.40 -2.16 8.71
N GLU A 166 -2.33 -3.34 9.32
CA GLU A 166 -3.20 -4.49 9.01
C GLU A 166 -3.19 -4.90 7.52
N THR A 167 -2.04 -4.79 6.85
CA THR A 167 -1.88 -5.21 5.44
C THR A 167 -0.91 -6.39 5.25
N GLU A 168 -0.37 -6.95 6.34
CA GLU A 168 0.49 -8.14 6.27
C GLU A 168 -0.33 -9.40 5.97
N GLU A 169 -1.51 -9.55 6.60
CA GLU A 169 -2.43 -10.66 6.36
C GLU A 169 -3.49 -10.36 5.29
N ASP A 170 -3.77 -9.08 5.06
CA ASP A 170 -4.77 -8.61 4.10
C ASP A 170 -4.17 -7.58 3.14
N PRO A 171 -3.36 -8.02 2.16
CA PRO A 171 -2.60 -7.11 1.31
C PRO A 171 -3.49 -6.37 0.30
N ILE A 172 -2.98 -5.24 -0.20
CA ILE A 172 -3.70 -4.41 -1.17
C ILE A 172 -3.60 -5.04 -2.57
N CYS A 173 -4.75 -5.39 -3.14
CA CYS A 173 -4.89 -6.03 -4.43
C CYS A 173 -5.09 -5.05 -5.59
N THR A 174 -5.68 -3.89 -5.30
CA THR A 174 -5.89 -2.84 -6.30
C THR A 174 -5.88 -1.47 -5.62
N ILE A 175 -5.45 -0.46 -6.37
CA ILE A 175 -5.39 0.93 -5.90
C ILE A 175 -6.12 1.83 -6.88
N GLY A 176 -6.90 2.76 -6.34
CA GLY A 176 -7.59 3.82 -7.05
C GLY A 176 -7.39 5.17 -6.37
N PHE A 177 -7.60 6.23 -7.13
CA PHE A 177 -7.61 7.60 -6.63
C PHE A 177 -8.93 8.25 -7.02
N SER A 178 -9.43 9.16 -6.19
CA SER A 178 -10.45 10.09 -6.64
C SER A 178 -9.89 11.02 -7.71
N SER A 179 -10.76 11.52 -8.60
CA SER A 179 -10.44 12.47 -9.65
C SER A 179 -9.86 13.77 -9.06
N SER A 180 -10.38 14.20 -7.90
CA SER A 180 -9.86 15.31 -7.09
C SER A 180 -8.53 15.04 -6.39
N ARG A 181 -8.02 13.80 -6.41
CA ARG A 181 -6.81 13.36 -5.67
C ARG A 181 -6.89 13.58 -4.15
N LYS A 182 -8.11 13.65 -3.60
CA LYS A 182 -8.36 13.77 -2.15
C LYS A 182 -8.54 12.43 -1.45
N LEU A 183 -8.80 11.36 -2.20
CA LEU A 183 -8.98 10.02 -1.64
C LEU A 183 -8.03 9.02 -2.29
N PHE A 184 -7.47 8.14 -1.46
CA PHE A 184 -6.72 6.96 -1.85
C PHE A 184 -7.53 5.73 -1.49
N LEU A 185 -7.94 4.96 -2.50
CA LEU A 185 -8.82 3.81 -2.36
C LEU A 185 -8.03 2.53 -2.58
N CYS A 186 -8.16 1.59 -1.66
CA CYS A 186 -7.52 0.28 -1.72
C CYS A 186 -8.59 -0.80 -1.75
N GLY A 187 -8.47 -1.73 -2.70
CA GLY A 187 -9.14 -3.01 -2.62
C GLY A 187 -8.25 -4.02 -1.94
N MET A 188 -8.77 -4.68 -0.92
CA MET A 188 -8.03 -5.62 -0.09
C MET A 188 -8.27 -7.07 -0.57
N TRP A 189 -7.37 -7.98 -0.18
CA TRP A 189 -7.51 -9.41 -0.45
C TRP A 189 -8.78 -9.98 0.19
N SER A 190 -9.18 -9.51 1.36
CA SER A 190 -10.41 -9.90 2.06
C SER A 190 -11.72 -9.47 1.36
N GLY A 191 -11.67 -8.81 0.19
CA GLY A 191 -12.86 -8.25 -0.45
C GLY A 191 -13.37 -6.95 0.22
N GLN A 192 -12.61 -6.42 1.18
CA GLN A 192 -12.85 -5.12 1.78
C GLN A 192 -12.38 -3.99 0.86
N ILE A 193 -13.07 -2.85 0.94
CA ILE A 193 -12.54 -1.56 0.51
C ILE A 193 -11.95 -0.84 1.71
N ARG A 194 -10.81 -0.18 1.51
CA ARG A 194 -10.22 0.74 2.47
C ARG A 194 -10.00 2.10 1.81
N VAL A 195 -10.41 3.17 2.47
CA VAL A 195 -10.34 4.53 1.94
C VAL A 195 -9.56 5.41 2.90
N TYR A 196 -8.56 6.09 2.38
CA TYR A 196 -7.71 7.03 3.11
C TYR A 196 -7.96 8.45 2.57
N PRO A 197 -8.22 9.44 3.45
CA PRO A 197 -8.17 10.84 3.07
C PRO A 197 -6.71 11.25 2.81
N LEU A 198 -6.48 11.87 1.67
CA LEU A 198 -5.19 12.43 1.29
C LEU A 198 -5.09 13.88 1.71
N GLN A 199 -3.95 14.25 2.31
CA GLN A 199 -3.63 15.65 2.56
C GLN A 199 -3.07 16.30 1.29
N PRO A 200 -3.36 17.59 1.04
CA PRO A 200 -2.65 18.35 0.02
C PRO A 200 -1.14 18.30 0.25
N GLU A 201 -0.38 18.24 -0.85
CA GLU A 201 1.10 18.26 -0.82
C GLU A 201 1.77 17.22 0.10
N ASP A 202 1.29 15.96 0.09
CA ASP A 202 1.90 14.84 0.83
C ASP A 202 2.67 13.87 -0.08
N PRO A 203 3.90 14.22 -0.53
CA PRO A 203 4.68 13.39 -1.45
C PRO A 203 5.14 12.07 -0.84
N ASN A 204 5.24 12.02 0.49
CA ASN A 204 5.68 10.85 1.23
C ASN A 204 4.51 9.94 1.67
N MET A 205 3.27 10.29 1.30
CA MET A 205 2.06 9.56 1.67
C MET A 205 1.94 9.32 3.19
N SER A 206 2.44 10.27 3.98
CA SER A 206 2.40 10.24 5.43
C SER A 206 0.98 10.30 6.00
N SER A 207 0.00 10.72 5.21
CA SER A 207 -1.42 10.77 5.56
C SER A 207 -2.11 9.42 5.51
N LEU A 208 -1.46 8.34 5.06
CA LEU A 208 -2.01 6.98 5.00
C LEU A 208 -2.05 6.29 6.38
N VAL A 209 -2.57 6.99 7.39
CA VAL A 209 -2.68 6.51 8.77
C VAL A 209 -4.15 6.32 9.15
N PRO A 210 -4.99 7.37 9.25
CA PRO A 210 -6.42 7.16 9.44
C PRO A 210 -7.06 6.62 8.17
N PHE A 211 -7.87 5.58 8.31
CA PHE A 211 -8.65 5.04 7.20
C PHE A 211 -10.06 4.66 7.65
N TRP A 212 -10.95 4.61 6.66
CA TRP A 212 -12.25 3.97 6.77
C TRP A 212 -12.24 2.66 5.99
N SER A 213 -12.92 1.63 6.47
CA SER A 213 -12.99 0.34 5.78
C SER A 213 -14.40 -0.24 5.80
N LEU A 214 -14.73 -1.01 4.77
CA LEU A 214 -16.01 -1.70 4.63
C LEU A 214 -15.83 -3.03 3.90
N SER A 215 -16.41 -4.10 4.45
CA SER A 215 -16.52 -5.40 3.80
C SER A 215 -17.62 -5.38 2.75
N LEU A 216 -17.26 -5.66 1.49
CA LEU A 216 -18.15 -5.55 0.34
C LEU A 216 -18.38 -6.89 -0.35
N HIS A 217 -17.29 -7.54 -0.72
CA HIS A 217 -17.31 -8.80 -1.46
C HIS A 217 -17.16 -9.99 -0.52
N ASP A 218 -17.36 -11.20 -1.05
CA ASP A 218 -17.13 -12.44 -0.28
C ASP A 218 -15.72 -12.48 0.31
N ASN A 219 -15.60 -12.75 1.61
CA ASN A 219 -14.30 -12.69 2.30
C ASN A 219 -13.37 -13.88 1.96
N GLN A 220 -13.88 -14.93 1.31
CA GLN A 220 -13.07 -16.11 0.99
C GLN A 220 -12.61 -16.11 -0.46
N ASN A 221 -13.47 -15.72 -1.39
CA ASN A 221 -13.23 -15.80 -2.83
C ASN A 221 -13.57 -14.48 -3.56
N GLY A 222 -13.91 -13.42 -2.83
CA GLY A 222 -14.29 -12.13 -3.37
C GLY A 222 -13.17 -11.10 -3.29
N HIS A 223 -11.93 -11.49 -3.57
CA HIS A 223 -10.80 -10.56 -3.57
C HIS A 223 -11.13 -9.32 -4.41
N LEU A 224 -10.90 -8.13 -3.86
CA LEU A 224 -11.31 -6.90 -4.54
C LEU A 224 -10.29 -6.60 -5.64
N CYS A 225 -10.69 -6.79 -6.90
CA CYS A 225 -9.79 -6.78 -8.06
C CYS A 225 -9.73 -5.42 -8.77
N SER A 226 -10.75 -4.57 -8.62
CA SER A 226 -10.71 -3.19 -9.13
C SER A 226 -11.54 -2.23 -8.28
N VAL A 227 -11.01 -1.02 -8.09
CA VAL A 227 -11.70 0.10 -7.45
C VAL A 227 -11.50 1.38 -8.28
N ARG A 228 -12.59 2.10 -8.58
CA ARG A 228 -12.55 3.34 -9.37
C ARG A 228 -13.56 4.36 -8.86
N CYS A 229 -13.16 5.62 -8.82
CA CYS A 229 -14.10 6.72 -8.68
C CYS A 229 -14.70 7.10 -10.04
N SER A 230 -15.93 7.61 -10.02
CA SER A 230 -16.47 8.35 -11.15
C SER A 230 -15.67 9.63 -11.39
N TYR A 231 -15.75 10.17 -12.61
CA TYR A 231 -15.03 11.38 -13.01
C TYR A 231 -15.35 12.60 -12.13
N ASP A 232 -16.55 12.66 -11.59
CA ASP A 232 -17.08 13.73 -10.75
C ASP A 232 -16.96 13.44 -9.24
N ASP A 233 -16.28 12.35 -8.86
CA ASP A 233 -16.12 11.89 -7.48
C ASP A 233 -17.44 11.69 -6.71
N GLN A 234 -18.55 11.45 -7.42
CA GLN A 234 -19.85 11.17 -6.81
C GLN A 234 -20.04 9.69 -6.49
N PHE A 235 -19.33 8.80 -7.20
CA PHE A 235 -19.49 7.36 -7.03
C PHE A 235 -18.15 6.64 -6.90
N VAL A 236 -18.15 5.55 -6.13
CA VAL A 236 -17.08 4.55 -6.09
C VAL A 236 -17.64 3.23 -6.60
N LEU A 237 -16.94 2.64 -7.57
CA LEU A 237 -17.26 1.34 -8.14
C LEU A 237 -16.22 0.34 -7.66
N THR A 238 -16.68 -0.83 -7.23
CA THR A 238 -15.82 -1.97 -6.88
C THR A 238 -16.21 -3.19 -7.66
N THR A 239 -15.22 -4.02 -8.01
CA THR A 239 -15.45 -5.35 -8.58
C THR A 239 -14.66 -6.37 -7.77
N GLY A 240 -15.27 -7.52 -7.52
CA GLY A 240 -14.64 -8.62 -6.80
C GLY A 240 -14.54 -9.87 -7.66
N GLU A 241 -13.67 -10.79 -7.25
CA GLU A 241 -13.56 -12.13 -7.86
C GLU A 241 -14.80 -13.01 -7.63
N ASP A 242 -15.70 -12.59 -6.75
CA ASP A 242 -17.03 -13.17 -6.55
C ASP A 242 -17.99 -12.86 -7.71
N GLY A 243 -17.55 -12.09 -8.71
CA GLY A 243 -18.33 -11.71 -9.88
C GLY A 243 -19.30 -10.55 -9.64
N ASN A 244 -19.31 -9.97 -8.44
CA ASN A 244 -20.17 -8.85 -8.11
C ASN A 244 -19.54 -7.51 -8.49
N ILE A 245 -20.40 -6.54 -8.77
CA ILE A 245 -20.05 -5.14 -8.97
C ILE A 245 -20.91 -4.32 -8.02
N PHE A 246 -20.28 -3.50 -7.19
CA PHE A 246 -20.99 -2.56 -6.31
C PHE A 246 -20.69 -1.12 -6.70
N VAL A 247 -21.68 -0.27 -6.46
CA VAL A 247 -21.59 1.18 -6.69
C VAL A 247 -22.09 1.89 -5.43
N PHE A 248 -21.26 2.78 -4.89
CA PHE A 248 -21.55 3.56 -3.69
C PHE A 248 -21.56 5.03 -4.04
N SER A 249 -22.47 5.79 -3.46
CA SER A 249 -22.40 7.26 -3.46
C SER A 249 -21.34 7.71 -2.47
N LEU A 250 -20.42 8.56 -2.91
CA LEU A 250 -19.52 9.29 -2.04
C LEU A 250 -20.25 10.52 -1.49
N LEU A 251 -20.18 10.70 -0.17
CA LEU A 251 -20.64 11.95 0.43
C LEU A 251 -19.68 13.07 0.03
N THR A 252 -20.26 14.18 -0.43
CA THR A 252 -19.52 15.43 -0.60
C THR A 252 -18.98 15.93 0.73
N GLN A 253 -18.02 16.85 0.70
CA GLN A 253 -17.46 17.41 1.92
C GLN A 253 -18.52 18.21 2.70
N GLU A 254 -19.45 18.84 1.98
CA GLU A 254 -20.62 19.54 2.51
C GLU A 254 -21.60 18.57 3.19
N GLU A 255 -21.96 17.47 2.52
CA GLU A 255 -22.85 16.43 3.09
C GLU A 255 -22.19 15.72 4.28
N LEU A 256 -20.88 15.51 4.23
CA LEU A 256 -20.13 14.95 5.37
C LEU A 256 -20.13 15.92 6.55
N ALA A 257 -19.94 17.22 6.31
CA ALA A 257 -20.03 18.23 7.35
C ALA A 257 -21.44 18.29 7.94
N GLU A 258 -22.49 18.27 7.12
CA GLU A 258 -23.88 18.21 7.57
C GLU A 258 -24.20 16.92 8.35
N ALA A 259 -23.66 15.78 7.92
CA ALA A 259 -23.84 14.50 8.59
C ALA A 259 -23.07 14.40 9.92
N LEU A 260 -21.95 15.13 10.04
CA LEU A 260 -21.14 15.21 11.25
C LEU A 260 -21.56 16.36 12.19
N GLU A 261 -22.41 17.29 11.74
CA GLU A 261 -23.07 18.24 12.63
C GLU A 261 -23.77 17.43 13.72
N PRO A 262 -23.56 17.78 15.00
CA PRO A 262 -24.10 17.01 16.11
C PRO A 262 -25.62 17.06 16.06
N SER A 263 -26.23 16.08 15.39
CA SER A 263 -27.60 15.71 15.71
C SER A 263 -27.54 15.25 17.16
N HIS A 264 -27.97 16.12 18.06
CA HIS A 264 -28.26 15.73 19.43
C HIS A 264 -29.28 14.60 19.32
N ALA A 265 -28.79 13.36 19.38
CA ALA A 265 -29.66 12.21 19.54
C ALA A 265 -30.50 12.53 20.78
N LYS A 266 -31.81 12.76 20.59
CA LYS A 266 -32.75 12.88 21.70
C LYS A 266 -32.83 11.50 22.33
N ILE A 267 -31.88 11.20 23.20
CA ILE A 267 -31.94 10.04 24.08
C ILE A 267 -33.21 10.26 24.92
N PRO A 268 -34.22 9.38 24.82
CA PRO A 268 -35.41 9.51 25.65
C PRO A 268 -34.99 9.45 27.11
N SER A 269 -35.41 10.43 27.90
CA SER A 269 -35.19 10.40 29.34
C SER A 269 -35.84 9.14 29.92
N PRO A 270 -35.19 8.42 30.85
CA PRO A 270 -35.79 7.26 31.49
C PRO A 270 -37.12 7.66 32.14
N PRO A 271 -38.17 6.82 32.07
CA PRO A 271 -39.44 7.14 32.68
C PRO A 271 -39.26 7.32 34.19
N VAL A 272 -39.76 8.45 34.70
CA VAL A 272 -39.80 8.72 36.14
C VAL A 272 -40.72 7.67 36.77
N SER A 273 -40.15 6.68 37.44
CA SER A 273 -40.88 5.77 38.30
C SER A 273 -41.58 6.59 39.38
N LEU A 274 -42.91 6.61 39.37
CA LEU A 274 -43.73 7.09 40.49
C LEU A 274 -43.31 6.29 41.74
N LEU A 275 -42.48 6.89 42.59
CA LEU A 275 -42.35 6.45 43.97
C LEU A 275 -43.66 6.83 44.68
N GLY A 276 -44.29 5.79 45.20
CA GLY A 276 -45.64 5.80 45.73
C GLY A 276 -45.86 6.80 46.86
N LEU A 277 -47.14 7.16 46.93
CA LEU A 277 -47.90 7.60 48.09
C LEU A 277 -47.29 7.14 49.42
N VAL A 278 -47.09 8.09 50.33
CA VAL A 278 -47.11 7.87 51.78
C VAL A 278 -48.51 8.21 52.27
#